data_AF-A0A8S2XEX5-F1
#
_entry.id   AF-A0A8S2XEX5-F1
#
_cell.length_a   1.000
_cell.length_b   1.000
_cell.length_c   1.000
_cell.angle_alpha   90.00
_cell.angle_beta   90.00
_cell.angle_gamma   90.00
#
_symmetry.space_group_name_H-M   'P 1'
#
loop_
_entity.id
_entity.type
_entity.pdbx_description
1 polymer ?
#
loop_
_entity_poly.entity_id
_entity_poly.type
_entity_poly.pdbx_seq_one_letter_code
_entity_poly.pdbx_strand_id
1 'polypeptide(L)' 'RPVGLPGYKVECVGDDIAWMHFDDEGRLRAINPEFGFFGVAPGTSKSTNPIALGK' A
#
# COMPACT_ATOMS: atom_id res chain seq x y z
N ARG A 1 7.54 -14.84 -6.30
CA ARG A 1 7.41 -13.35 -6.38
C ARG A 1 6.16 -13.08 -7.20
N PRO A 2 5.24 -12.19 -6.80
CA PRO A 2 4.16 -11.85 -7.70
C PRO A 2 4.76 -11.23 -8.97
N VAL A 3 4.15 -11.52 -10.12
CA VAL A 3 4.71 -11.24 -11.44
C VAL A 3 4.49 -9.76 -11.76
N GLY A 4 5.42 -8.91 -11.30
CA GLY A 4 5.52 -7.53 -11.75
C GLY A 4 6.38 -7.42 -13.01
N LEU A 5 6.35 -6.25 -13.66
CA LEU A 5 7.25 -5.95 -14.77
C LEU A 5 8.72 -6.11 -14.33
N PRO A 6 9.56 -6.80 -15.11
CA PRO A 6 10.98 -6.97 -14.77
C PRO A 6 11.66 -5.62 -14.51
N GLY A 7 12.42 -5.55 -13.41
CA GLY A 7 13.15 -4.34 -13.01
C GLY A 7 12.36 -3.38 -12.11
N TYR A 8 11.05 -3.55 -11.94
CA TYR A 8 10.22 -2.71 -11.07
C TYR A 8 9.96 -3.37 -9.72
N LYS A 9 9.84 -2.54 -8.68
CA LYS A 9 9.49 -2.94 -7.31
C LYS A 9 8.42 -1.98 -6.76
N VAL A 10 7.54 -2.51 -5.93
CA VAL A 10 6.48 -1.76 -5.24
C VAL A 10 6.57 -2.05 -3.75
N GLU A 11 6.30 -1.03 -2.94
CA GLU A 11 6.18 -1.10 -1.48
C GLU A 11 4.90 -0.38 -1.06
N CYS A 12 4.28 -0.78 0.05
CA CYS A 12 3.01 -0.22 0.53
C CYS A 12 3.23 0.57 1.82
N VAL A 13 2.63 1.77 1.90
CA VAL A 13 2.63 2.63 3.11
C VAL A 13 1.26 2.61 3.82
N GLY A 14 0.17 2.51 3.06
CA GLY A 14 -1.22 2.42 3.53
C GLY A 14 -2.16 2.03 2.38
N ASP A 15 -3.36 1.55 2.68
CA ASP A 15 -4.32 1.04 1.69
C ASP A 15 -5.66 1.79 1.62
N ASP A 16 -5.97 2.67 2.58
CA ASP A 16 -7.24 3.39 2.63
C ASP A 16 -7.05 4.92 2.69
N ILE A 17 -6.42 5.43 3.74
CA ILE A 17 -6.37 6.89 3.98
C ILE A 17 -4.97 7.47 3.81
N ALA A 18 -4.88 8.59 3.08
CA ALA A 18 -3.69 9.42 3.02
C ALA A 18 -4.01 10.86 3.43
N TRP A 19 -3.27 11.38 4.41
CA TRP A 19 -3.26 12.81 4.73
C TRP A 19 -2.06 13.46 4.10
N MET A 20 -2.28 14.58 3.42
CA MET A 20 -1.24 15.26 2.65
C MET A 20 -1.06 16.70 3.07
N HIS A 21 0.20 17.16 3.10
CA HIS A 21 0.57 18.52 3.41
C HIS A 21 1.85 18.93 2.66
N PHE A 22 1.97 20.20 2.28
CA PHE A 22 3.20 20.71 1.69
C PHE A 22 4.27 20.90 2.79
N ASP A 23 5.49 20.44 2.55
CA ASP A 23 6.63 20.74 3.44
C ASP A 23 7.17 22.16 3.20
N ASP A 24 8.18 22.56 3.98
CA ASP A 24 8.81 23.88 3.90
C ASP A 24 9.50 24.12 2.55
N GLU A 25 9.84 23.05 1.82
CA GLU A 25 10.35 23.10 0.45
C GLU A 25 9.25 23.09 -0.62
N GLY A 26 7.98 23.16 -0.23
CA GLY A 26 6.83 23.17 -1.13
C GLY A 26 6.54 21.82 -1.79
N ARG A 27 7.06 20.71 -1.28
CA ARG A 27 6.78 19.35 -1.78
C ARG A 27 5.58 18.78 -1.04
N LEU A 28 4.62 18.22 -1.79
CA LEU A 28 3.47 17.55 -1.20
C LEU A 28 3.92 16.21 -0.58
N ARG A 29 3.85 16.11 0.76
CA ARG A 29 4.14 14.90 1.53
C ARG A 29 2.85 14.22 1.93
N ALA A 30 2.91 12.90 2.10
CA ALA A 30 1.79 12.09 2.56
C ALA A 30 2.21 11.26 3.78
N ILE A 31 1.27 11.09 4.70
CA ILE A 31 1.33 10.10 5.76
C ILE A 31 0.11 9.17 5.66
N ASN A 32 0.30 7.93 6.10
CA ASN A 32 -0.83 7.07 6.46
C ASN A 32 -1.17 7.36 7.93
N PRO A 33 -2.36 7.90 8.25
CA PRO A 33 -2.77 8.17 9.63
C PRO A 33 -3.27 6.91 10.36
N GLU A 34 -3.41 5.78 9.66
CA GLU A 34 -3.89 4.52 10.22
C GLU A 34 -2.76 3.66 10.80
N PHE A 35 -3.13 2.73 11.68
CA PHE A 35 -2.20 1.78 12.32
C PHE A 35 -2.49 0.31 11.96
N GLY A 36 -3.27 0.08 10.91
CA GLY A 36 -3.65 -1.25 10.47
C GLY A 36 -4.33 -1.25 9.11
N PHE A 37 -4.71 -2.45 8.67
CA PHE A 37 -5.47 -2.67 7.45
C PHE A 37 -6.84 -3.23 7.82
N PHE A 38 -7.91 -2.64 7.30
CA PHE A 38 -9.29 -3.14 7.49
C PHE A 38 -9.91 -3.55 6.15
N GLY A 39 -9.25 -4.49 5.48
CA GLY A 39 -9.60 -4.93 4.13
C GLY A 39 -10.82 -5.86 4.08
N VAL A 40 -11.53 -5.81 2.95
CA VAL A 40 -12.63 -6.73 2.64
C VAL A 40 -12.09 -8.14 2.37
N ALA A 41 -12.58 -9.13 3.13
CA ALA A 41 -12.07 -10.51 3.03
C ALA A 41 -12.50 -11.26 1.75
N PRO A 42 -13.79 -11.26 1.33
CA PRO A 42 -14.20 -11.96 0.11
C PRO A 42 -13.41 -11.50 -1.14
N GLY A 43 -12.81 -12.46 -1.86
CA GLY A 43 -11.98 -12.20 -3.04
C GLY A 43 -10.48 -12.07 -2.77
N THR A 44 -10.07 -11.93 -1.51
CA THR A 44 -8.66 -11.98 -1.13
C THR A 44 -8.15 -13.43 -1.20
N SER A 45 -7.12 -13.68 -2.02
CA SER A 45 -6.60 -15.03 -2.26
C SER A 45 -5.11 -15.01 -2.62
N LYS A 46 -4.44 -16.17 -2.59
CA LYS A 46 -3.02 -16.28 -2.97
C LYS A 46 -2.76 -15.99 -4.45
N SER A 47 -3.75 -16.19 -5.32
CA SER A 47 -3.60 -15.92 -6.75
C SER A 47 -3.74 -14.42 -7.07
N THR A 48 -4.53 -13.69 -6.28
CA THR A 48 -4.83 -12.27 -6.53
C THR A 48 -4.03 -11.32 -5.64
N ASN A 49 -3.95 -11.60 -4.33
CA ASN A 49 -3.23 -10.76 -3.37
C ASN A 49 -2.52 -11.63 -2.31
N PRO A 50 -1.40 -12.29 -2.68
CA PRO A 50 -0.62 -13.08 -1.73
C PRO A 50 0.04 -12.21 -0.64
N ILE A 51 0.18 -10.89 -0.82
CA ILE A 51 0.81 -10.02 0.17
C ILE A 51 -0.11 -9.79 1.38
N ALA A 52 -1.42 -9.63 1.15
CA ALA A 52 -2.41 -9.48 2.22
C ALA A 52 -2.54 -10.74 3.10
N LEU A 53 -2.24 -11.93 2.56
CA LEU A 53 -2.32 -13.19 3.29
C LEU A 53 -1.08 -13.50 4.16
N GLY A 54 -0.08 -12.62 4.13
CA GLY A 54 1.22 -12.90 4.74
C GLY A 54 2.05 -13.89 3.91
N LYS A 55 3.27 -14.16 4.39
CA LYS A 55 4.09 -15.24 3.83
C LYS A 55 3.58 -16.60 4.27
#